data_AF-A0A6P1D754-F1
#
_entry.id   AF-A0A6P1D754-F1
#
_cell.length_a   1.000
_cell.length_b   1.000
_cell.length_c   1.000
_cell.angle_alpha   90.00
_cell.angle_beta   90.00
_cell.angle_gamma   90.00
#
_symmetry.space_group_name_H-M   'P 1'
#
loop_
_entity.id
_entity.type
_entity.pdbx_description
1 polymer ?
#
loop_
_entity_poly.entity_id
_entity_poly.type
_entity_poly.pdbx_seq_one_letter_code
_entity_poly.pdbx_strand_id
1 'polypeptide(L)'
;MRIVLEVVDGRRPFAQLTTLADPLVAAAMRTVIAGESAPGLGLGIAVPARVRVMMVDERTAEICGTYTRGERTFATAGRIARRRGDWQVTTLRLL
;
A
#
# COMPACT_ATOMS: atom_id res chain seq x y z
N MET A 1 3.26 1.94 -4.29
CA MET A 1 3.31 0.57 -3.70
C MET A 1 4.59 0.28 -2.93
N ARG A 2 5.79 0.57 -3.46
CA ARG A 2 7.08 0.35 -2.76
C ARG A 2 7.09 0.85 -1.30
N ILE A 3 6.76 2.13 -1.09
CA ILE A 3 6.76 2.77 0.25
C ILE A 3 5.84 2.05 1.23
N VAL A 4 4.64 1.66 0.79
CA VAL A 4 3.68 0.90 1.62
C VAL A 4 4.31 -0.39 2.11
N LEU A 5 4.89 -1.19 1.21
CA LEU A 5 5.50 -2.48 1.54
C LEU A 5 6.71 -2.32 2.46
N GLU A 6 7.56 -1.32 2.23
CA GLU A 6 8.72 -1.05 3.06
C GLU A 6 8.35 -0.57 4.48
N VAL A 7 7.25 0.19 4.61
CA VAL A 7 6.72 0.60 5.92
C VAL A 7 6.14 -0.60 6.67
N VAL A 8 5.41 -1.48 5.97
CA VAL A 8 4.91 -2.75 6.54
C VAL A 8 6.06 -3.65 6.99
N ASP A 9 7.16 -3.68 6.25
CA ASP A 9 8.38 -4.44 6.60
C ASP A 9 9.20 -3.77 7.73
N GLY A 10 8.81 -2.60 8.24
CA GLY A 10 9.58 -1.84 9.22
C GLY A 10 10.89 -1.24 8.67
N ARG A 11 11.09 -1.25 7.35
CA ARG A 11 12.31 -0.76 6.67
C ARG A 11 12.24 0.72 6.30
N ARG A 12 11.07 1.35 6.45
CA ARG A 12 10.86 2.78 6.18
C ARG A 12 10.00 3.40 7.29
N PRO A 13 10.27 4.66 7.70
CA PRO A 13 9.46 5.34 8.70
C PRO A 13 7.99 5.48 8.28
N PHE A 14 7.07 5.23 9.21
CA PHE A 14 5.63 5.37 8.99
C PHE A 14 5.21 6.76 8.52
N ALA A 15 5.95 7.81 8.90
CA ALA A 15 5.72 9.19 8.44
C ALA A 15 5.77 9.34 6.90
N GLN A 16 6.47 8.46 6.19
CA GLN A 16 6.48 8.49 4.73
C GLN A 16 5.23 7.87 4.10
N LEU A 17 4.52 7.02 4.82
CA LEU A 17 3.20 6.56 4.38
C LEU A 17 2.17 7.67 4.53
N THR A 18 2.25 8.45 5.61
CA THR A 18 1.29 9.53 5.90
C THR A 18 1.33 10.69 4.91
N THR A 19 2.41 10.83 4.14
CA THR A 19 2.47 11.84 3.05
C THR A 19 1.76 11.38 1.78
N LEU A 20 1.52 10.07 1.64
CA LEU A 20 0.94 9.45 0.45
C LEU A 20 -0.49 8.92 0.67
N ALA A 21 -0.86 8.63 1.91
CA ALA A 21 -2.16 8.10 2.28
C ALA A 21 -3.03 9.20 2.89
N ASP A 22 -4.33 9.11 2.66
CA ASP A 22 -5.27 9.89 3.44
C ASP A 22 -5.22 9.46 4.93
N PRO A 23 -5.65 10.31 5.88
CA PRO A 23 -5.55 10.02 7.31
C PRO A 23 -6.22 8.71 7.73
N LEU A 24 -7.33 8.31 7.10
CA LEU A 24 -8.04 7.09 7.44
C LEU A 24 -7.27 5.84 6.99
N VAL A 25 -6.75 5.83 5.76
CA VAL A 25 -5.87 4.73 5.29
C VAL A 25 -4.60 4.65 6.14
N ALA A 26 -4.00 5.79 6.51
CA ALA A 26 -2.85 5.79 7.40
C ALA A 26 -3.21 5.14 8.75
N ALA A 27 -4.30 5.55 9.39
CA ALA A 27 -4.75 4.96 10.65
C ALA A 27 -4.99 3.44 10.53
N ALA A 28 -5.68 2.98 9.49
CA ALA A 28 -5.92 1.57 9.24
C ALA A 28 -4.61 0.79 9.05
N MET A 29 -3.65 1.33 8.29
CA MET A 29 -2.35 0.71 8.09
C MET A 29 -1.53 0.65 9.38
N ARG A 30 -1.64 1.65 10.26
CA ARG A 30 -1.01 1.59 11.58
C ARG A 30 -1.53 0.41 12.39
N THR A 31 -2.84 0.17 12.37
CA THR A 31 -3.45 -0.99 13.05
C THR A 31 -2.97 -2.32 12.45
N VAL A 32 -2.91 -2.43 11.12
CA VAL A 32 -2.41 -3.65 10.44
C VAL A 32 -0.96 -3.94 10.83
N ILE A 33 -0.11 -2.91 10.87
CA ILE A 33 1.31 -3.06 11.23
C ILE A 33 1.46 -3.44 12.71
N ALA A 34 0.77 -2.73 13.61
CA ALA A 34 0.83 -2.99 15.04
C ALA A 34 0.30 -4.38 15.42
N GLY A 35 -0.68 -4.89 14.69
CA GLY A 35 -1.22 -6.24 14.86
C GLY A 35 -0.53 -7.32 14.03
N GLU A 36 0.61 -7.01 13.38
CA GLU A 36 1.37 -7.95 12.53
C GLU A 36 0.50 -8.69 11.50
N SER A 37 -0.61 -8.07 11.08
CA SER A 37 -1.68 -8.72 10.32
C SER A 37 -1.48 -8.61 8.81
N ALA A 38 -0.31 -8.18 8.36
CA ALA A 38 0.00 -8.07 6.94
C ALA A 38 0.24 -9.45 6.31
N PRO A 39 -0.29 -9.75 5.10
CA PRO A 39 -0.12 -11.04 4.47
C PRO A 39 1.35 -11.38 4.21
N GLY A 40 1.73 -12.59 4.65
CA GLY A 40 3.07 -13.15 4.47
C GLY A 40 4.15 -12.51 5.34
N LEU A 41 3.80 -11.76 6.38
CA LEU A 41 4.78 -11.28 7.36
C LEU A 41 5.62 -12.46 7.88
N GLY A 42 6.93 -12.26 8.02
CA GLY A 42 7.87 -13.32 8.38
C GLY A 42 8.37 -14.19 7.21
N LEU A 43 7.75 -14.14 6.03
CA LEU A 43 8.22 -14.88 4.83
C LEU A 43 9.32 -14.14 4.04
N GLY A 44 9.96 -13.14 4.65
CA GLY A 44 10.96 -12.28 4.03
C GLY A 44 10.42 -10.93 3.55
N ILE A 45 11.30 -10.18 2.89
CA ILE A 45 11.01 -8.81 2.42
C ILE A 45 9.98 -8.82 1.30
N ALA A 46 9.11 -7.80 1.27
CA ALA A 46 8.19 -7.63 0.18
C ALA A 46 8.88 -7.02 -1.05
N VAL A 47 8.81 -7.72 -2.18
CA VAL A 47 9.31 -7.25 -3.47
C VAL A 47 8.12 -6.96 -4.38
N PRO A 48 7.85 -5.69 -4.75
CA PRO A 48 6.77 -5.38 -5.69
C PRO A 48 7.13 -5.95 -7.07
N ALA A 49 6.21 -6.71 -7.67
CA ALA A 49 6.41 -7.33 -8.98
C ALA A 49 5.77 -6.51 -10.10
N ARG A 50 4.44 -6.38 -10.07
CA ARG A 50 3.68 -5.64 -11.08
C ARG A 50 2.65 -4.76 -10.39
N VAL A 51 2.59 -3.50 -10.78
CA VAL A 51 1.54 -2.57 -10.38
C VAL A 51 0.90 -2.02 -11.64
N ARG A 52 -0.42 -2.05 -11.70
CA ARG A 52 -1.23 -1.42 -12.72
C ARG A 52 -2.05 -0.32 -12.06
N VAL A 53 -2.24 0.77 -12.79
CA VAL A 53 -3.07 1.90 -12.39
C VAL A 53 -4.10 2.11 -13.48
N MET A 54 -5.36 2.23 -13.12
CA MET A 54 -6.49 2.37 -14.02
C MET A 54 -7.23 3.64 -13.65
N MET A 55 -7.23 4.63 -14.54
CA MET A 55 -8.01 5.85 -14.31
C MET A 55 -9.51 5.50 -14.31
N VAL A 56 -10.23 5.97 -13.30
CA VAL A 56 -11.70 5.90 -13.23
C VAL A 56 -12.29 7.21 -13.77
N ASP A 57 -11.65 8.33 -13.43
CA ASP A 57 -11.96 9.67 -13.93
C ASP A 57 -10.68 10.55 -13.87
N GLU A 58 -10.78 11.84 -14.15
CA GLU A 58 -9.64 12.78 -14.15
C GLU A 58 -8.93 12.93 -12.79
N ARG A 59 -9.61 12.56 -11.70
CA ARG A 59 -9.18 12.77 -10.31
C ARG A 59 -9.16 11.49 -9.49
N THR A 60 -9.60 10.35 -10.00
CA THR A 60 -9.56 9.07 -9.29
C THR A 60 -9.01 7.95 -10.15
N ALA A 61 -8.24 7.06 -9.53
CA ALA A 61 -7.70 5.87 -10.18
C ALA A 61 -7.67 4.69 -9.22
N GLU A 62 -7.85 3.50 -9.76
CA GLU A 62 -7.68 2.24 -9.06
C GLU A 62 -6.26 1.72 -9.27
N ILE A 63 -5.75 1.03 -8.27
CA ILE A 63 -4.43 0.41 -8.28
C ILE A 63 -4.61 -1.06 -7.97
N CYS A 64 -4.09 -1.93 -8.83
CA CYS A 64 -3.99 -3.36 -8.57
C CYS A 64 -2.55 -3.81 -8.81
N GLY A 65 -2.04 -4.69 -7.97
CA GLY A 65 -0.69 -5.19 -8.13
C GLY A 65 -0.43 -6.48 -7.39
N THR A 66 0.76 -7.01 -7.59
CA THR A 66 1.28 -8.17 -6.90
C THR A 66 2.64 -7.86 -6.28
N TYR A 67 2.92 -8.54 -5.18
CA TYR A 67 4.23 -8.53 -4.54
C TYR A 67 4.59 -9.94 -4.09
N THR A 68 5.88 -10.23 -4.02
CA THR A 68 6.36 -11.50 -3.50
C THR A 68 6.93 -11.33 -2.11
N ARG A 69 6.82 -12.36 -1.28
CA ARG A 69 7.58 -12.53 -0.03
C ARG A 69 8.09 -13.96 -0.02
N GLY A 70 9.41 -14.13 -0.15
CA GLY A 70 10.01 -15.43 -0.42
C GLY A 70 9.43 -16.03 -1.71
N GLU A 71 8.98 -17.29 -1.65
CA GLU A 71 8.40 -18.01 -2.79
C GLU A 71 6.90 -17.74 -3.00
N ARG A 72 6.25 -16.98 -2.12
CA ARG A 72 4.80 -16.73 -2.19
C ARG A 72 4.50 -15.40 -2.86
N THR A 73 3.50 -15.42 -3.74
CA THR A 73 2.95 -14.23 -4.37
C THR A 73 1.67 -13.81 -3.66
N PHE A 74 1.58 -12.51 -3.39
CA PHE A 74 0.46 -11.83 -2.76
C PHE A 74 -0.06 -10.74 -3.69
N ALA A 75 -1.26 -10.26 -3.41
CA ALA A 75 -1.91 -9.22 -4.19
C ALA A 75 -2.14 -7.97 -3.35
N THR A 76 -2.34 -6.86 -4.05
CA THR A 76 -2.74 -5.61 -3.43
C THR A 76 -3.69 -4.89 -4.35
N ALA A 77 -4.69 -4.25 -3.75
CA ALA A 77 -5.64 -3.42 -4.45
C ALA A 77 -5.83 -2.13 -3.66
N GLY A 78 -6.18 -1.05 -4.33
CA GLY A 78 -6.43 0.21 -3.69
C GLY A 78 -7.00 1.24 -4.64
N ARG A 79 -7.30 2.41 -4.07
CA ARG A 79 -7.76 3.57 -4.82
C ARG A 79 -6.90 4.76 -4.44
N ILE A 80 -6.60 5.59 -5.43
CA ILE A 80 -6.02 6.91 -5.25
C ILE A 80 -6.99 7.98 -5.75
N ALA A 81 -7.00 9.12 -5.06
CA ALA A 81 -7.74 10.29 -5.46
C ALA A 81 -6.85 11.53 -5.40
N ARG A 82 -7.08 12.48 -6.32
CA ARG A 82 -6.36 13.73 -6.38
C ARG A 82 -7.00 14.75 -5.44
N ARG A 83 -6.26 15.19 -4.43
CA ARG A 83 -6.68 16.19 -3.44
C ARG A 83 -5.67 17.32 -3.38
N ARG A 84 -6.14 18.56 -3.57
CA ARG A 84 -5.30 19.78 -3.57
C ARG A 84 -4.09 19.72 -4.52
N GLY A 85 -4.21 18.98 -5.62
CA GLY A 85 -3.16 18.88 -6.64
C GLY A 85 -2.37 17.56 -6.61
N ASP A 86 -2.35 16.88 -5.45
CA ASP A 86 -1.56 15.66 -5.24
C ASP A 86 -2.44 14.41 -5.18
N TRP A 87 -1.86 13.27 -5.54
CA TRP A 87 -2.51 11.96 -5.41
C TRP A 87 -2.35 11.42 -3.99
N GLN A 88 -3.46 10.98 -3.40
CA GLN A 88 -3.48 10.31 -2.10
C GLN A 88 -4.15 8.95 -2.21
N VAL A 89 -3.60 7.94 -1.53
CA VAL A 89 -4.23 6.63 -1.36
C VAL A 89 -5.41 6.78 -0.42
N THR A 90 -6.60 6.51 -0.92
CA THR A 90 -7.89 6.63 -0.20
C THR A 90 -8.48 5.28 0.17
N THR A 91 -7.96 4.20 -0.41
CA THR A 91 -8.29 2.83 -0.03
C THR A 91 -7.10 1.95 -0.33
N LEU A 92 -6.81 0.98 0.54
CA LEU A 92 -5.72 0.05 0.34
C LEU A 92 -6.04 -1.29 1.00
N ARG A 93 -5.72 -2.37 0.30
CA ARG A 93 -5.82 -3.74 0.77
C ARG A 93 -4.58 -4.51 0.36
N LEU A 94 -4.07 -5.29 1.30
CA LEU A 94 -3.04 -6.32 1.08
C LEU A 94 -3.76 -7.66 1.19
N LEU A 95 -3.51 -8.57 0.24
CA LEU A 95 -4.18 -9.86 0.08
C LEU A 95 -3.16 -10.98 -0.02
#